data_AF-A0ABD6SBR1-F1
#
_entry.id   AF-A0ABD6SBR1-F1
#
_cell.length_a   1.000
_cell.length_b   1.000
_cell.length_c   1.000
_cell.angle_alpha   90.00
_cell.angle_beta   90.00
_cell.angle_gamma   90.00
#
_symmetry.space_group_name_H-M   'P 1'
#
loop_
_entity.id
_entity.type
_entity.pdbx_description
1 polymer ?
#
loop_
_entity_poly.entity_id
_entity_poly.type
_entity_poly.pdbx_seq_one_letter_code
_entity_poly.pdbx_strand_id
1 'polypeptide(L)'
;MLKKVLFSVLMGLCVIALSACKGEEEKVKETTDEQKIEEDKKVAEEEKRKQEEEQKAEEEKRKQEEEQRAEEEKRKQEDQQRAEEEKRKQEEEQKAEQKAEQKAEEEKRKQEERRKQEQQKAQQQQPVQQERTQKQENTKQITGGKPTRSQISVGSHVVIQLDNDYSKTVSGVVKDILTNTETHTYGIKVRLQNGQIGRVQSVG
;
A
#
# COMPACT_ATOMS: atom_id res chain seq x y z
N MET A 1 63.20 -47.83 119.83
CA MET A 1 61.76 -47.87 119.52
C MET A 1 61.24 -46.59 118.84
N LEU A 2 61.81 -45.40 119.12
CA LEU A 2 61.31 -44.11 118.60
C LEU A 2 61.34 -43.93 117.07
N LYS A 3 62.37 -44.44 116.37
CA LYS A 3 62.50 -44.30 114.90
C LYS A 3 61.42 -45.05 114.11
N LYS A 4 60.87 -46.14 114.67
CA LYS A 4 59.80 -46.93 114.03
C LYS A 4 58.43 -46.25 114.16
N VAL A 5 58.20 -45.54 115.27
CA VAL A 5 56.96 -44.76 115.47
C VAL A 5 56.96 -43.51 114.58
N LEU A 6 58.10 -42.83 114.44
CA LEU A 6 58.21 -41.65 113.56
C LEU A 6 57.97 -42.00 112.08
N PHE A 7 58.47 -43.15 111.61
CA PHE A 7 58.26 -43.60 110.23
C PHE A 7 56.81 -44.01 109.96
N SER A 8 56.12 -44.58 110.96
CA SER A 8 54.70 -44.94 110.88
C SER A 8 53.80 -43.71 110.81
N VAL A 9 54.15 -42.64 111.53
CA VAL A 9 53.38 -41.38 111.51
C VAL A 9 53.60 -40.62 110.20
N LEU A 10 54.84 -40.61 109.68
CA LEU A 10 55.17 -39.93 108.41
C LEU A 10 54.52 -40.62 107.20
N MET A 11 54.49 -41.95 107.18
CA MET A 11 53.77 -42.71 106.14
C MET A 11 52.26 -42.54 106.25
N GLY A 12 51.70 -42.47 107.46
CA GLY A 12 50.28 -42.19 107.66
C GLY A 12 49.85 -40.81 107.14
N LEU A 13 50.69 -39.78 107.36
CA LEU A 13 50.45 -38.42 106.86
C LEU A 13 50.54 -38.34 105.32
N CYS A 14 51.45 -39.10 104.69
CA CYS A 14 51.55 -39.18 103.23
C CYS A 14 50.32 -39.83 102.58
N VAL A 15 49.72 -40.85 103.20
CA VAL A 15 48.52 -41.51 102.64
C VAL A 15 47.29 -40.59 102.73
N ILE A 16 47.18 -39.78 103.79
CA ILE A 16 46.09 -38.80 103.95
C ILE A 16 46.26 -37.63 102.96
N ALA A 17 47.49 -37.19 102.68
CA ALA A 17 47.76 -36.16 101.68
C ALA A 17 47.43 -36.62 100.23
N LEU A 18 47.69 -37.89 99.89
CA LEU A 18 47.37 -38.43 98.56
C LEU A 18 45.86 -38.64 98.33
N SER A 19 45.08 -38.85 99.40
CA SER A 19 43.61 -38.92 99.31
C SER A 19 42.92 -37.55 99.16
N ALA A 20 43.60 -36.45 99.49
CA ALA A 20 43.06 -35.09 99.36
C ALA A 20 43.24 -34.48 97.95
N CYS A 21 44.10 -35.06 97.10
CA CYS A 21 44.35 -34.60 95.74
C CYS A 21 43.43 -35.22 94.68
N LYS A 22 42.45 -36.04 95.07
CA LYS A 22 41.58 -36.80 94.15
C LYS A 22 40.17 -36.22 94.00
N GLY A 23 39.85 -35.15 94.73
CA GLY A 23 38.56 -34.46 94.69
C GLY A 23 38.50 -33.20 93.82
N GLU A 24 39.63 -32.75 93.26
CA GLU A 24 39.70 -31.57 92.38
C GLU A 24 39.73 -31.90 90.88
N GLU A 25 39.95 -33.16 90.49
CA GLU A 25 39.92 -33.57 89.07
C GLU A 25 38.50 -33.80 88.53
N GLU A 26 37.52 -34.16 89.38
CA GLU A 26 36.16 -34.48 88.91
C GLU A 26 35.34 -33.22 88.59
N LYS A 27 35.51 -32.14 89.36
CA LYS A 27 34.80 -30.86 89.16
C LYS A 27 35.32 -30.04 87.97
N VAL A 28 36.59 -30.25 87.59
CA VAL A 28 37.22 -29.62 86.41
C VAL A 28 36.83 -30.34 85.12
N LYS A 29 36.54 -31.65 85.18
CA LYS A 29 36.10 -32.43 84.01
C LYS A 29 34.66 -32.13 83.60
N GLU A 30 33.74 -32.01 84.57
CA GLU A 30 32.32 -31.69 84.32
C GLU A 30 32.15 -30.28 83.73
N THR A 31 32.91 -29.30 84.22
CA THR A 31 32.89 -27.91 83.69
C THR A 31 33.58 -27.76 82.32
N THR A 32 34.58 -28.59 82.02
CA THR A 32 35.25 -28.60 80.70
C THR A 32 34.38 -29.28 79.62
N ASP A 33 33.66 -30.35 79.97
CA ASP A 33 32.74 -31.03 79.03
C ASP A 33 31.49 -30.17 78.76
N GLU A 34 30.94 -29.45 79.75
CA GLU A 34 29.84 -28.48 79.52
C GLU A 34 30.27 -27.30 78.64
N GLN A 35 31.47 -26.75 78.84
CA GLN A 35 32.01 -25.67 78.00
C GLN A 35 32.25 -26.11 76.55
N LYS A 36 32.73 -27.34 76.34
CA LYS A 36 32.87 -27.93 75.00
C LYS A 36 31.54 -28.12 74.28
N ILE A 37 30.52 -28.61 75.00
CA ILE A 37 29.18 -28.79 74.43
C ILE A 37 28.56 -27.44 74.02
N GLU A 38 28.78 -26.38 74.80
CA GLU A 38 28.29 -25.04 74.45
C GLU A 38 29.05 -24.44 73.24
N GLU A 39 30.36 -24.67 73.14
CA GLU A 39 31.20 -24.23 72.03
C GLU A 39 30.86 -24.98 70.73
N ASP A 40 30.72 -26.30 70.79
CA ASP A 40 30.28 -27.15 69.66
C ASP A 40 28.87 -26.75 69.18
N LYS A 41 27.97 -26.38 70.09
CA LYS A 41 26.63 -25.89 69.76
C LYS A 41 26.65 -24.51 69.08
N LYS A 42 27.55 -23.61 69.50
CA LYS A 42 27.73 -22.29 68.86
C LYS A 42 28.34 -22.43 67.46
N VAL A 43 29.34 -23.30 67.29
CA VAL A 43 29.93 -23.60 65.99
C VAL A 43 28.90 -24.21 65.04
N ALA A 44 28.09 -25.15 65.52
CA ALA A 44 27.01 -25.74 64.72
C ALA A 44 25.92 -24.73 64.33
N GLU A 45 25.58 -23.76 65.21
CA GLU A 45 24.63 -22.70 64.88
C GLU A 45 25.21 -21.72 63.85
N GLU A 46 26.49 -21.35 63.96
CA GLU A 46 27.18 -20.47 63.01
C GLU A 46 27.30 -21.12 61.62
N GLU A 47 27.63 -22.41 61.57
CA GLU A 47 27.70 -23.17 60.31
C GLU A 47 26.32 -23.28 59.64
N LYS A 48 25.27 -23.53 60.42
CA LYS A 48 23.89 -23.54 59.92
C LYS A 48 23.45 -22.17 59.38
N ARG A 49 23.84 -21.07 60.05
CA ARG A 49 23.57 -19.71 59.57
C ARG A 49 24.31 -19.40 58.27
N LYS A 50 25.58 -19.81 58.14
CA LYS A 50 26.36 -19.67 56.88
C LYS A 50 25.73 -20.46 55.74
N GLN A 51 25.28 -21.70 55.99
CA GLN A 51 24.57 -22.50 54.99
C GLN A 51 23.23 -21.87 54.59
N GLU A 52 22.47 -21.31 55.53
CA GLU A 52 21.20 -20.62 55.23
C GLU A 52 21.42 -19.32 54.44
N GLU A 53 22.48 -18.57 54.73
CA GLU A 53 22.86 -17.36 54.00
C GLU A 53 23.33 -17.69 52.57
N GLU A 54 24.13 -18.73 52.39
CA GLU A 54 24.58 -19.21 51.08
C GLU A 54 23.40 -19.73 50.23
N GLN A 55 22.45 -20.45 50.84
CA GLN A 55 21.22 -20.89 50.16
C GLN A 55 20.34 -19.70 49.73
N LYS A 56 20.19 -18.67 50.58
CA LYS A 56 19.44 -17.46 50.22
C LYS A 56 20.12 -16.68 49.09
N ALA A 57 21.45 -16.57 49.12
CA ALA A 57 22.22 -15.92 48.07
C ALA A 57 22.13 -16.69 46.73
N GLU A 58 22.16 -18.03 46.76
CA GLU A 58 21.97 -18.85 45.55
C GLU A 58 20.54 -18.72 45.01
N GLU A 59 19.52 -18.73 45.87
CA GLU A 59 18.12 -18.56 45.47
C GLU A 59 17.87 -17.17 44.85
N GLU A 60 18.44 -16.11 45.43
CA GLU A 60 18.34 -14.76 44.89
C GLU A 60 19.03 -14.65 43.52
N LYS A 61 20.24 -15.24 43.38
CA LYS A 61 20.96 -15.28 42.11
C LYS A 61 20.18 -16.05 41.03
N ARG A 62 19.54 -17.17 41.39
CA ARG A 62 18.68 -17.93 40.47
C ARG A 62 17.46 -17.11 40.03
N LYS A 63 16.81 -16.38 40.95
CA LYS A 63 15.69 -15.49 40.61
C LYS A 63 16.11 -14.37 39.67
N GLN A 64 17.25 -13.73 39.92
CA GLN A 64 17.80 -12.69 39.04
C GLN A 64 18.15 -13.24 37.65
N GLU A 65 18.73 -14.43 37.57
CA GLU A 65 19.04 -15.07 36.28
C GLU A 65 17.77 -15.47 35.51
N GLU A 66 16.74 -15.95 36.19
CA GLU A 66 15.43 -16.27 35.58
C GLU A 66 14.73 -15.00 35.06
N GLU A 67 14.75 -13.91 35.82
CA GLU A 67 14.20 -12.61 35.40
C GLU A 67 14.94 -12.04 34.18
N GLN A 68 16.28 -12.12 34.16
CA GLN A 68 17.09 -11.71 33.01
C GLN A 68 16.79 -12.55 31.76
N ARG A 69 16.66 -13.87 31.91
CA ARG A 69 16.28 -14.76 30.80
C ARG A 69 14.88 -14.44 30.27
N ALA A 70 13.92 -14.18 31.16
CA ALA A 70 12.57 -13.79 30.79
C ALA A 70 12.53 -12.43 30.07
N GLU A 71 13.32 -11.44 30.52
CA GLU A 71 13.44 -10.15 29.82
C GLU A 71 14.09 -10.30 28.45
N GLU A 72 15.16 -11.09 28.34
CA GLU A 72 15.84 -11.36 27.07
C GLU A 72 14.91 -12.07 26.07
N GLU A 73 14.13 -13.05 26.52
CA GLU A 73 13.14 -13.72 25.67
C GLU A 73 12.04 -12.76 25.21
N LYS A 74 11.54 -11.90 26.12
CA LYS A 74 10.56 -10.87 25.77
C LYS A 74 11.10 -9.87 24.74
N ARG A 75 12.36 -9.44 24.88
CA ARG A 75 13.03 -8.57 23.90
C ARG A 75 13.15 -9.26 22.55
N LYS A 76 13.54 -10.54 22.50
CA LYS A 76 13.60 -11.31 21.25
C LYS A 76 12.23 -11.45 20.59
N GLN A 77 11.17 -11.71 21.35
CA GLN A 77 9.80 -11.77 20.83
C GLN A 77 9.34 -10.41 20.29
N GLU A 78 9.64 -9.32 20.99
CA GLU A 78 9.30 -7.97 20.55
C GLU A 78 10.06 -7.58 19.26
N ASP A 79 11.35 -7.89 19.17
CA ASP A 79 12.14 -7.65 17.96
C ASP A 79 11.64 -8.48 16.77
N GLN A 80 11.24 -9.74 16.99
CA GLN A 80 10.61 -10.57 15.96
C GLN A 80 9.27 -9.99 15.50
N GLN A 81 8.42 -9.53 16.42
CA GLN A 81 7.13 -8.90 16.07
C GLN A 81 7.34 -7.60 15.29
N ARG A 82 8.30 -6.76 15.69
CA ARG A 82 8.65 -5.53 14.97
C ARG A 82 9.15 -5.83 13.56
N ALA A 83 10.03 -6.82 13.41
CA ALA A 83 10.53 -7.24 12.09
C ALA A 83 9.42 -7.80 11.19
N GLU A 84 8.48 -8.58 11.74
CA GLU A 84 7.32 -9.07 11.00
C GLU A 84 6.37 -7.95 10.61
N GLU A 85 6.09 -7.00 11.51
CA GLU A 85 5.25 -5.84 11.24
C GLU A 85 5.86 -4.95 10.14
N GLU A 86 7.17 -4.70 10.21
CA GLU A 86 7.89 -3.93 9.18
C GLU A 86 7.83 -4.64 7.82
N LYS A 87 8.05 -5.96 7.79
CA LYS A 87 7.93 -6.76 6.57
C LYS A 87 6.52 -6.72 5.98
N ARG A 88 5.48 -6.77 6.83
CA ARG A 88 4.07 -6.65 6.40
C ARG A 88 3.79 -5.26 5.81
N LYS A 89 4.31 -4.19 6.43
CA LYS A 89 4.17 -2.81 5.90
C LYS A 89 4.85 -2.68 4.54
N GLN A 90 6.07 -3.20 4.38
CA GLN A 90 6.79 -3.19 3.10
C GLN A 90 6.04 -4.00 2.03
N GLU A 91 5.49 -5.16 2.36
CA GLU A 91 4.71 -5.97 1.42
C GLU A 91 3.39 -5.27 1.01
N GLU A 92 2.72 -4.59 1.94
CA GLU A 92 1.52 -3.81 1.65
C GLU A 92 1.82 -2.61 0.75
N GLU A 93 2.91 -1.89 1.01
CA GLU A 93 3.37 -0.77 0.18
C GLU A 93 3.75 -1.23 -1.24
N GLN A 94 4.50 -2.33 -1.37
CA GLN A 94 4.83 -2.92 -2.67
C GLN A 94 3.57 -3.36 -3.45
N LYS A 95 2.59 -3.96 -2.77
CA LYS A 95 1.31 -4.33 -3.41
C LYS A 95 0.52 -3.10 -3.85
N ALA A 96 0.53 -2.04 -3.05
CA ALA A 96 -0.13 -0.78 -3.40
C ALA A 96 0.53 -0.13 -4.63
N GLU A 97 1.86 -0.11 -4.68
CA GLU A 97 2.65 0.42 -5.80
C GLU A 97 2.41 -0.39 -7.08
N GLN A 98 2.52 -1.72 -7.03
CA GLN A 98 2.24 -2.60 -8.17
C GLN A 98 0.82 -2.40 -8.71
N LYS A 99 -0.17 -2.28 -7.82
CA LYS A 99 -1.56 -2.03 -8.22
C LYS A 99 -1.75 -0.65 -8.86
N ALA A 100 -1.02 0.36 -8.39
CA ALA A 100 -1.04 1.69 -8.99
C ALA A 100 -0.41 1.67 -10.39
N GLU A 101 0.72 0.97 -10.55
CA GLU A 101 1.42 0.82 -11.83
C GLU A 101 0.56 0.06 -12.87
N GLN A 102 -0.05 -1.05 -12.48
CA GLN A 102 -0.96 -1.81 -13.34
C GLN A 102 -2.15 -0.96 -13.82
N LYS A 103 -2.76 -0.16 -12.92
CA LYS A 103 -3.84 0.75 -13.29
C LYS A 103 -3.37 1.83 -14.26
N ALA A 104 -2.19 2.40 -14.02
CA ALA A 104 -1.61 3.41 -14.91
C ALA A 104 -1.29 2.84 -16.31
N GLU A 105 -0.80 1.60 -16.38
CA GLU A 105 -0.56 0.91 -17.64
C GLU A 105 -1.87 0.61 -18.38
N GLU A 106 -2.91 0.14 -17.68
CA GLU A 106 -4.22 -0.12 -18.26
C GLU A 106 -4.86 1.16 -18.82
N GLU A 107 -4.77 2.29 -18.10
CA GLU A 107 -5.24 3.58 -18.59
C GLU A 107 -4.48 4.05 -19.84
N LYS A 108 -3.15 3.90 -19.86
CA LYS A 108 -2.33 4.22 -21.05
C LYS A 108 -2.75 3.38 -22.26
N ARG A 109 -2.96 2.07 -22.08
CA ARG A 109 -3.45 1.17 -23.15
C ARG A 109 -4.82 1.60 -23.68
N LYS A 110 -5.76 1.93 -22.78
CA LYS A 110 -7.09 2.44 -23.16
C LYS A 110 -7.00 3.77 -23.91
N GLN A 111 -6.11 4.67 -23.50
CA GLN A 111 -5.91 5.95 -24.18
C GLN A 111 -5.31 5.76 -25.57
N GLU A 112 -4.32 4.87 -25.72
CA GLU A 112 -3.71 4.55 -27.00
C GLU A 112 -4.72 3.91 -27.96
N GLU A 113 -5.57 3.00 -27.48
CA GLU A 113 -6.62 2.38 -28.27
C GLU A 113 -7.64 3.42 -28.76
N ARG A 114 -8.07 4.34 -27.88
CA ARG A 114 -8.94 5.46 -28.27
C ARG A 114 -8.31 6.34 -29.36
N ARG A 115 -7.02 6.68 -29.22
CA ARG A 115 -6.29 7.45 -30.24
C ARG A 115 -6.23 6.71 -31.59
N LYS A 116 -5.99 5.40 -31.58
CA LYS A 116 -6.01 4.56 -32.81
C LYS A 116 -7.40 4.55 -33.44
N GLN A 117 -8.46 4.38 -32.66
CA GLN A 117 -9.84 4.42 -33.16
C GLN A 117 -10.20 5.80 -33.75
N GLU A 118 -9.79 6.89 -33.11
CA GLU A 118 -10.03 8.25 -33.60
C GLU A 118 -9.28 8.51 -34.92
N GLN A 119 -8.02 8.10 -35.01
CA GLN A 119 -7.24 8.17 -36.26
C GLN A 119 -7.87 7.35 -37.39
N GLN A 120 -8.34 6.12 -37.11
CA GLN A 120 -9.04 5.31 -38.11
C GLN A 120 -10.33 5.99 -38.59
N LYS A 121 -11.12 6.57 -37.68
CA LYS A 121 -12.34 7.32 -38.04
C LYS A 121 -12.01 8.55 -38.89
N ALA A 122 -10.95 9.29 -38.55
CA ALA A 122 -10.51 10.44 -39.33
C ALA A 122 -10.08 10.06 -40.75
N GLN A 123 -9.32 8.97 -40.91
CA GLN A 123 -8.89 8.47 -42.22
C GLN A 123 -10.08 7.98 -43.08
N GLN A 124 -11.12 7.40 -42.48
CA GLN A 124 -12.33 6.99 -43.20
C GLN A 124 -13.21 8.18 -43.65
N GLN A 125 -13.12 9.33 -42.99
CA GLN A 125 -13.92 10.52 -43.34
C GLN A 125 -13.23 11.45 -44.37
N GLN A 126 -11.91 11.34 -44.55
CA GLN A 126 -11.16 12.13 -45.55
C GLN A 126 -11.61 11.92 -47.02
N PRO A 127 -11.92 10.72 -47.52
CA PRO A 127 -12.30 10.56 -48.93
C PRO A 127 -13.65 11.20 -49.29
N VAL A 128 -14.53 11.42 -48.30
CA VAL A 128 -15.89 11.96 -48.53
C VAL A 128 -15.86 13.45 -48.94
N GLN A 129 -14.84 14.21 -48.54
CA GLN A 129 -14.72 15.62 -48.91
C GLN A 129 -14.08 15.81 -50.30
N GLN A 130 -13.09 14.99 -50.65
CA GLN A 130 -12.43 15.05 -51.97
C GLN A 130 -13.33 14.59 -53.12
N GLU A 131 -14.18 13.56 -52.92
CA GLU A 131 -15.18 13.17 -53.93
C GLU A 131 -16.23 14.27 -54.16
N ARG A 132 -16.64 14.99 -53.10
CA ARG A 132 -17.63 16.09 -53.23
C ARG A 132 -17.09 17.24 -54.06
N THR A 133 -15.83 17.63 -53.84
CA THR A 133 -15.19 18.72 -54.60
C THR A 133 -14.99 18.35 -56.08
N GLN A 134 -14.55 17.11 -56.37
CA GLN A 134 -14.35 16.66 -57.74
C GLN A 134 -15.68 16.51 -58.51
N LYS A 135 -16.75 16.05 -57.84
CA LYS A 135 -18.09 15.96 -58.44
C LYS A 135 -18.66 17.35 -58.75
N GLN A 136 -18.44 18.34 -57.89
CA GLN A 136 -18.90 19.71 -58.14
C GLN A 136 -18.17 20.37 -59.32
N GLU A 137 -16.85 20.21 -59.43
CA GLU A 137 -16.08 20.74 -60.56
C GLU A 137 -16.44 20.06 -61.89
N ASN A 138 -16.60 18.73 -61.90
CA ASN A 138 -16.98 18.00 -63.10
C ASN A 138 -18.41 18.36 -63.55
N THR A 139 -19.34 18.55 -62.61
CA THR A 139 -20.72 18.96 -62.95
C THR A 139 -20.75 20.37 -63.56
N LYS A 140 -19.90 21.29 -63.10
CA LYS A 140 -19.79 22.66 -63.63
C LYS A 140 -19.22 22.70 -65.05
N GLN A 141 -18.30 21.79 -65.38
CA GLN A 141 -17.73 21.64 -66.72
C GLN A 141 -18.78 21.14 -67.74
N ILE A 142 -19.62 20.18 -67.34
CA ILE A 142 -20.61 19.54 -68.23
C ILE A 142 -21.79 20.48 -68.56
N THR A 143 -22.20 21.33 -67.61
CA THR A 143 -23.37 22.23 -67.82
C THR A 143 -23.03 23.61 -68.37
N GLY A 144 -21.75 23.88 -68.67
CA GLY A 144 -21.31 25.19 -69.15
C GLY A 144 -21.61 26.31 -68.14
N GLY A 145 -21.62 26.00 -66.84
CA GLY A 145 -21.97 26.93 -65.78
C GLY A 145 -23.47 27.16 -65.56
N LYS A 146 -24.36 26.48 -66.28
CA LYS A 146 -25.81 26.54 -66.02
C LYS A 146 -26.19 25.73 -64.78
N PRO A 147 -27.12 26.22 -63.94
CA PRO A 147 -27.58 25.48 -62.77
C PRO A 147 -28.24 24.15 -63.13
N THR A 148 -27.93 23.11 -62.35
CA THR A 148 -28.58 21.80 -62.49
C THR A 148 -29.90 21.76 -61.74
N ARG A 149 -30.72 20.76 -62.06
CA ARG A 149 -32.03 20.58 -61.43
C ARG A 149 -31.92 20.41 -59.91
N SER A 150 -30.94 19.66 -59.42
CA SER A 150 -30.72 19.41 -57.99
C SER A 150 -30.34 20.66 -57.20
N GLN A 151 -29.81 21.69 -57.86
CA GLN A 151 -29.47 22.97 -57.23
C GLN A 151 -30.70 23.88 -57.04
N ILE A 152 -31.87 23.52 -57.59
CA ILE A 152 -33.07 24.35 -57.58
C ILE A 152 -34.18 23.63 -56.82
N SER A 153 -34.74 24.24 -55.79
CA SER A 153 -35.93 23.73 -55.09
C SER A 153 -37.14 24.64 -55.28
N VAL A 154 -38.34 24.09 -55.15
CA VAL A 154 -39.56 24.90 -55.08
C VAL A 154 -39.46 25.77 -53.82
N GLY A 155 -39.72 27.08 -53.96
CA GLY A 155 -39.51 28.07 -52.90
C GLY A 155 -38.12 28.73 -52.90
N SER A 156 -37.16 28.26 -53.71
CA SER A 156 -35.87 28.95 -53.86
C SER A 156 -36.00 30.24 -54.66
N HIS A 157 -35.14 31.21 -54.35
CA HIS A 157 -35.00 32.44 -55.12
C HIS A 157 -34.02 32.23 -56.29
N VAL A 158 -34.46 32.51 -57.50
CA VAL A 158 -33.69 32.27 -58.73
C VAL A 158 -33.81 33.44 -59.69
N VAL A 159 -32.84 33.57 -60.59
CA VAL A 159 -32.92 34.48 -61.73
C VAL A 159 -33.21 33.67 -62.99
N ILE A 160 -34.29 34.02 -63.69
CA ILE A 160 -34.68 33.37 -64.94
C ILE A 160 -34.54 34.33 -66.12
N GLN A 161 -34.18 33.80 -67.28
CA GLN A 161 -34.40 34.43 -68.58
C GLN A 161 -35.79 34.04 -69.06
N LEU A 162 -36.64 35.02 -69.37
CA LEU A 162 -38.04 34.75 -69.74
C LEU A 162 -38.16 34.05 -71.11
N ASP A 163 -39.14 33.14 -71.24
CA ASP A 163 -39.41 32.44 -72.51
C ASP A 163 -40.11 33.34 -73.54
N ASN A 164 -40.84 34.37 -73.09
CA ASN A 164 -41.55 35.31 -73.96
C ASN A 164 -40.69 36.50 -74.41
N ASP A 165 -39.65 36.85 -73.65
CA ASP A 165 -38.71 37.92 -73.96
C ASP A 165 -37.30 37.54 -73.47
N TYR A 166 -36.53 36.91 -74.34
CA TYR A 166 -35.19 36.42 -74.04
C TYR A 166 -34.20 37.53 -73.66
N SER A 167 -34.49 38.80 -73.94
CA SER A 167 -33.62 39.92 -73.55
C SER A 167 -33.74 40.29 -72.07
N LYS A 168 -34.78 39.79 -71.39
CA LYS A 168 -35.10 40.16 -70.02
C LYS A 168 -34.84 39.02 -69.04
N THR A 169 -34.20 39.38 -67.93
CA THR A 169 -34.04 38.51 -66.76
C THR A 169 -34.89 39.00 -65.61
N VAL A 170 -35.56 38.08 -64.92
CA VAL A 170 -36.39 38.37 -63.76
C VAL A 170 -35.98 37.48 -62.60
N SER A 171 -35.85 38.08 -61.42
CA SER A 171 -35.65 37.37 -60.17
C SER A 171 -36.99 37.05 -59.49
N GLY A 172 -37.10 35.87 -58.90
CA GLY A 172 -38.27 35.57 -58.08
C GLY A 172 -38.21 34.17 -57.45
N VAL A 173 -39.30 33.82 -56.78
CA VAL A 173 -39.44 32.55 -56.07
C VAL A 173 -40.03 31.49 -56.99
N VAL A 174 -39.40 30.31 -57.04
CA VAL A 174 -39.86 29.18 -57.84
C VAL A 174 -41.16 28.61 -57.27
N LYS A 175 -42.18 28.50 -58.13
CA LYS A 175 -43.44 27.79 -57.85
C LYS A 175 -43.38 26.34 -58.32
N ASP A 176 -43.10 26.15 -59.61
CA ASP A 176 -43.03 24.81 -60.22
C ASP A 176 -41.73 24.69 -61.03
N ILE A 177 -41.14 23.50 -61.05
CA ILE A 177 -40.04 23.21 -61.98
C ILE A 177 -40.56 22.37 -63.14
N LEU A 178 -40.36 22.87 -64.35
CA LEU A 178 -40.95 22.35 -65.59
C LEU A 178 -39.97 21.47 -66.39
N THR A 179 -38.72 21.32 -65.92
CA THR A 179 -37.73 20.40 -66.50
C THR A 179 -37.44 19.30 -65.50
N ASN A 180 -37.60 18.05 -65.93
CA ASN A 180 -37.41 16.88 -65.06
C ASN A 180 -35.99 16.31 -65.09
N THR A 181 -35.20 16.62 -66.12
CA THR A 181 -33.82 16.11 -66.26
C THR A 181 -32.86 16.91 -65.38
N GLU A 182 -31.81 16.24 -64.87
CA GLU A 182 -30.79 16.88 -64.01
C GLU A 182 -30.05 18.01 -64.74
N THR A 183 -29.73 17.76 -66.00
CA THR A 183 -29.06 18.70 -66.89
C THR A 183 -29.88 18.89 -68.16
N HIS A 184 -29.84 20.08 -68.75
CA HIS A 184 -30.51 20.40 -70.00
C HIS A 184 -29.69 21.45 -70.78
N THR A 185 -29.53 21.27 -72.10
CA THR A 185 -28.67 22.12 -72.95
C THR A 185 -28.99 23.62 -72.83
N TYR A 186 -30.28 23.94 -72.74
CA TYR A 186 -30.73 25.33 -72.63
C TYR A 186 -30.85 25.80 -71.17
N GLY A 187 -30.74 24.92 -70.19
CA GLY A 187 -30.99 25.22 -68.77
C GLY A 187 -32.37 24.76 -68.30
N ILE A 188 -32.52 24.65 -66.98
CA ILE A 188 -33.72 24.19 -66.30
C ILE A 188 -34.83 25.24 -66.43
N LYS A 189 -36.00 24.82 -66.90
CA LYS A 189 -37.18 25.69 -67.02
C LYS A 189 -37.98 25.65 -65.73
N VAL A 190 -38.39 26.81 -65.24
CA VAL A 190 -39.20 26.96 -64.02
C VAL A 190 -40.32 27.96 -64.24
N ARG A 191 -41.35 27.87 -63.40
CA ARG A 191 -42.42 28.84 -63.24
C ARG A 191 -42.24 29.54 -61.90
N LEU A 192 -42.24 30.87 -61.91
CA LEU A 192 -42.19 31.69 -60.69
C LEU A 192 -43.60 31.83 -60.07
N GLN A 193 -43.65 32.25 -58.81
CA GLN A 193 -44.91 32.50 -58.09
C GLN A 193 -45.80 33.56 -58.76
N ASN A 194 -45.20 34.53 -59.44
CA ASN A 194 -45.91 35.55 -60.23
C ASN A 194 -46.47 35.01 -61.57
N GLY A 195 -46.31 33.72 -61.85
CA GLY A 195 -46.78 33.06 -63.08
C GLY A 195 -45.84 33.15 -64.28
N GLN A 196 -44.74 33.92 -64.19
CA GLN A 196 -43.76 34.01 -65.27
C GLN A 196 -42.98 32.70 -65.44
N ILE A 197 -42.64 32.38 -66.69
CA ILE A 197 -41.94 31.14 -67.06
C ILE A 197 -40.65 31.49 -67.79
N GLY A 198 -39.58 30.80 -67.43
CA GLY A 198 -38.27 31.02 -68.05
C GLY A 198 -37.22 29.99 -67.64
N ARG A 199 -36.01 30.16 -68.17
CA ARG A 199 -34.86 29.28 -67.92
C ARG A 199 -33.95 29.88 -66.86
N VAL A 200 -33.56 29.08 -65.87
CA VAL A 200 -32.71 29.53 -64.75
C VAL A 200 -31.31 29.84 -65.24
N GLN A 201 -30.84 31.04 -64.91
CA GLN A 201 -29.48 31.53 -65.19
C GLN A 201 -28.59 31.42 -63.94
N SER A 202 -29.14 31.75 -62.77
CA SER A 202 -28.43 31.64 -61.49
C SER A 202 -29.39 31.28 -60.34
N VAL A 203 -28.83 30.65 -59.32
CA VAL A 203 -29.51 30.33 -58.05
C VAL A 203 -28.88 31.23 -56.97
N GLY A 204 -29.73 31.85 -56.15
CA GLY A 204 -29.31 32.73 -55.05
C GLY A 204 -29.01 31.98 -53.75
#